data_AF-A0A553NDR1-F1
#
_entry.id   AF-A0A553NDR1-F1
#
_cell.length_a   1.000
_cell.length_b   1.000
_cell.length_c   1.000
_cell.angle_alpha   90.00
_cell.angle_beta   90.00
_cell.angle_gamma   90.00
#
_symmetry.space_group_name_H-M   'P 1'
#
loop_
_entity.id
_entity.type
_entity.pdbx_description
1 polymer ?
#
loop_
_entity_poly.entity_id
_entity_poly.type
_entity_poly.pdbx_seq_one_letter_code
_entity_poly.pdbx_strand_id
1 'polypeptide(L)'
;MLHYLGPCTGLNICSILVRPLFTAQAFHRTMSATTGTPWADFVSQLAPTKVKIRDPSHVNRLIEGMVQGGAEQLQLVVDFDYTLTRAHQDGKPVDCSWGVMENYKFLPKAYLDETHALRTKYLKIEQDSAMSNEEKTPYMIEWYTHANRLLKEYEINVNMFPKMVADSNVAFRDGTDSMMNLLDDKKVPMLILSAGLGNLVVEVLKYFQLMHNNVKVVSNMFKSDAKGLITDLEGEMIHVFNKNENAIHDSPYFKELQARHNVILLGDSMGDLQMADGVENPSAILKVGFLNAKIEERLPQFMDAFDVVLVDDQTMEVPMAVIKKIPISINPYYLTLGQSYFINQYTKESQWDRPTKPAEKSSQEKVEASHLLVKHKDSRRPSSWREENITRTKEEALEILEGYREEITSGKATFAELASKYSDCSSAKHGGNLGPFGRGQMQKPFEDATFALPVGEMSEPVFTDSGVHIILRTQ
;
A
#
# COMPACT_ATOMS: atom_id res chain seq x y z
N MET A 1 7.56 20.77 -17.25
CA MET A 1 6.83 20.87 -18.53
C MET A 1 5.51 20.12 -18.32
N LEU A 2 4.38 20.83 -18.18
CA LEU A 2 3.05 20.25 -17.98
C LEU A 2 2.59 19.59 -19.29
N HIS A 3 2.03 18.38 -19.25
CA HIS A 3 1.35 17.78 -20.41
C HIS A 3 -0.16 17.95 -20.25
N TYR A 4 -0.76 18.66 -21.20
CA TYR A 4 -2.20 18.81 -21.33
C TYR A 4 -2.76 17.51 -21.91
N LEU A 5 -3.51 16.74 -21.12
CA LEU A 5 -4.37 15.68 -21.61
C LEU A 5 -5.71 16.36 -21.93
N GLY A 6 -6.13 16.32 -23.20
CA GLY A 6 -7.16 17.21 -23.76
C GLY A 6 -8.55 17.15 -23.09
N PRO A 7 -9.52 17.97 -23.59
CA PRO A 7 -10.82 18.12 -22.93
C PRO A 7 -11.63 16.82 -22.92
N CYS A 8 -12.15 16.45 -21.74
CA CYS A 8 -13.20 15.44 -21.60
C CYS A 8 -14.51 16.03 -22.16
N THR A 9 -14.93 15.57 -23.33
CA THR A 9 -16.17 16.02 -23.98
C THR A 9 -17.37 15.84 -23.03
N GLY A 10 -18.04 16.96 -22.71
CA GLY A 10 -19.33 16.98 -22.00
C GLY A 10 -19.34 17.53 -20.57
N LEU A 11 -18.19 17.80 -19.92
CA LEU A 11 -18.15 18.21 -18.50
C LEU A 11 -17.34 19.48 -18.17
N ASN A 12 -16.61 20.08 -19.12
CA ASN A 12 -15.72 21.24 -18.88
C ASN A 12 -14.70 21.03 -17.72
N ILE A 13 -13.89 19.96 -17.79
CA ILE A 13 -12.84 19.68 -16.79
C ILE A 13 -11.50 19.33 -17.47
N CYS A 14 -10.38 19.73 -16.86
CA CYS A 14 -9.01 19.37 -17.27
C CYS A 14 -8.31 18.55 -16.18
N SER A 15 -7.61 17.48 -16.58
CA SER A 15 -6.69 16.69 -15.74
C SER A 15 -5.27 17.25 -15.87
N ILE A 16 -4.55 17.39 -14.75
CA ILE A 16 -3.17 17.90 -14.70
C ILE A 16 -2.28 16.96 -13.88
N LEU A 17 -1.11 16.60 -14.43
CA LEU A 17 -0.11 15.73 -13.82
C LEU A 17 1.11 16.53 -13.31
N VAL A 18 1.60 16.24 -12.10
CA VAL A 18 2.74 16.93 -11.46
C VAL A 18 3.99 16.02 -11.47
N ARG A 19 5.21 16.60 -11.59
CA ARG A 19 6.52 15.91 -11.54
C ARG A 19 7.36 16.36 -10.33
N PRO A 20 8.29 15.52 -9.81
CA PRO A 20 9.00 15.76 -8.56
C PRO A 20 10.25 16.66 -8.69
N LEU A 21 10.57 17.36 -7.61
CA LEU A 21 11.91 17.85 -7.26
C LEU A 21 12.36 17.13 -5.96
N PHE A 22 13.59 16.61 -5.95
CA PHE A 22 14.30 15.98 -4.82
C PHE A 22 14.41 16.93 -3.59
N THR A 23 14.68 16.56 -2.33
CA THR A 23 15.27 15.39 -1.63
C THR A 23 14.66 15.26 -0.22
N ALA A 24 14.60 14.05 0.32
CA ALA A 24 14.21 13.75 1.69
C ALA A 24 15.28 14.17 2.72
N GLN A 25 14.90 14.93 3.75
CA GLN A 25 15.54 14.88 5.07
C GLN A 25 14.67 15.57 6.13
N ALA A 26 14.64 14.94 7.31
CA ALA A 26 14.08 15.40 8.58
C ALA A 26 12.54 15.45 8.69
N PHE A 27 11.94 14.39 9.25
CA PHE A 27 10.92 14.48 10.32
C PHE A 27 10.71 13.08 10.92
N HIS A 28 11.67 12.65 11.74
CA HIS A 28 11.43 11.62 12.75
C HIS A 28 11.39 12.35 14.09
N ARG A 29 10.18 12.71 14.53
CA ARG A 29 9.94 13.03 15.92
C ARG A 29 8.53 12.65 16.33
N THR A 30 8.49 11.56 17.11
CA THR A 30 7.58 11.31 18.23
C THR A 30 6.09 11.30 17.92
N MET A 31 5.59 10.16 17.45
CA MET A 31 4.35 9.62 18.01
C MET A 31 4.69 9.09 19.40
N SER A 32 4.20 9.82 20.40
CA SER A 32 4.24 9.49 21.82
C SER A 32 3.84 8.03 22.06
N ALA A 33 4.63 7.34 22.89
CA ALA A 33 4.25 6.09 23.54
C ALA A 33 2.90 6.28 24.23
N THR A 34 1.84 5.84 23.57
CA THR A 34 0.50 5.81 24.15
C THR A 34 0.38 4.52 24.94
N THR A 35 -0.15 4.66 26.15
CA THR A 35 -0.59 3.61 27.06
C THR A 35 -1.74 2.79 26.45
N GLY A 36 -1.45 2.07 25.36
CA GLY A 36 -2.36 1.16 24.68
C GLY A 36 -2.15 -0.29 25.10
N THR A 37 -3.17 -1.12 24.87
CA THR A 37 -3.08 -2.58 25.00
C THR A 37 -1.91 -3.11 24.17
N PRO A 38 -1.01 -3.95 24.72
CA PRO A 38 0.07 -4.58 23.96
C PRO A 38 -0.46 -5.26 22.68
N TRP A 39 0.29 -5.21 21.59
CA TRP A 39 -0.13 -5.77 20.30
C TRP A 39 -0.49 -7.27 20.36
N ALA A 40 0.27 -8.07 21.12
CA ALA A 40 -0.02 -9.48 21.33
C ALA A 40 -1.34 -9.69 22.08
N ASP A 41 -1.68 -8.82 23.05
CA ASP A 41 -2.96 -8.85 23.74
C ASP A 41 -4.09 -8.41 22.81
N PHE A 42 -3.87 -7.36 22.00
CA PHE A 42 -4.81 -6.92 20.97
C PHE A 42 -5.12 -8.06 19.98
N VAL A 43 -4.10 -8.73 19.44
CA VAL A 43 -4.27 -9.86 18.51
C VAL A 43 -4.97 -11.03 19.20
N SER A 44 -4.59 -11.36 20.43
CA SER A 44 -5.23 -12.44 21.20
C SER A 44 -6.70 -12.17 21.50
N GLN A 45 -7.11 -10.91 21.65
CA GLN A 45 -8.51 -10.54 21.92
C GLN A 45 -9.42 -10.66 20.69
N LEU A 46 -8.89 -10.67 19.46
CA LEU A 46 -9.69 -10.79 18.24
C LEU A 46 -10.37 -12.17 18.16
N ALA A 47 -9.63 -13.24 18.44
CA ALA A 47 -10.16 -14.60 18.49
C ALA A 47 -9.49 -15.41 19.63
N PRO A 48 -9.89 -15.19 20.90
CA PRO A 48 -9.18 -15.71 22.09
C PRO A 48 -8.99 -17.22 22.13
N THR A 49 -9.89 -17.99 21.53
CA THR A 49 -9.81 -19.45 21.50
C THR A 49 -8.93 -19.97 20.37
N LYS A 50 -8.78 -19.20 19.28
CA LYS A 50 -8.10 -19.59 18.04
C LYS A 50 -6.67 -19.07 17.95
N VAL A 51 -6.39 -17.90 18.51
CA VAL A 51 -5.06 -17.28 18.49
C VAL A 51 -4.15 -17.93 19.51
N LYS A 52 -2.95 -18.33 19.07
CA LYS A 52 -1.86 -18.79 19.92
C LYS A 52 -0.59 -18.01 19.58
N ILE A 53 0.09 -17.51 20.60
CA ILE A 53 1.33 -16.73 20.48
C ILE A 53 2.35 -17.31 21.45
N ARG A 54 3.54 -17.68 20.96
CA ARG A 54 4.61 -18.24 21.81
C ARG A 54 5.37 -17.16 22.56
N ASP A 55 5.76 -16.09 21.86
CA ASP A 55 6.49 -14.95 22.43
C ASP A 55 5.72 -13.65 22.18
N PRO A 56 4.85 -13.24 23.13
CA PRO A 56 4.11 -11.99 23.04
C PRO A 56 5.00 -10.75 22.91
N SER A 57 6.18 -10.75 23.55
CA SER A 57 7.10 -9.62 23.51
C SER A 57 7.73 -9.47 22.13
N HIS A 58 8.02 -10.59 21.45
CA HIS A 58 8.49 -10.56 20.07
C HIS A 58 7.43 -10.02 19.11
N VAL A 59 6.20 -10.53 19.19
CA VAL A 59 5.07 -10.03 18.39
C VAL A 59 4.84 -8.53 18.60
N ASN A 60 4.92 -8.06 19.84
CA ASN A 60 4.83 -6.63 20.15
C ASN A 60 5.90 -5.81 19.41
N ARG A 61 7.16 -6.24 19.44
CA ARG A 61 8.26 -5.54 18.74
C ARG A 61 8.07 -5.53 17.23
N LEU A 62 7.64 -6.66 16.65
CA LEU A 62 7.42 -6.78 15.20
C LEU A 62 6.32 -5.82 14.74
N ILE A 63 5.13 -5.89 15.36
CA ILE A 63 3.98 -5.05 14.96
C ILE A 63 4.28 -3.57 15.22
N GLU A 64 4.95 -3.24 16.33
CA GLU A 64 5.36 -1.86 16.62
C GLU A 64 6.32 -1.32 15.55
N GLY A 65 7.32 -2.11 15.12
CA GLY A 65 8.22 -1.74 14.03
C GLY A 65 7.50 -1.54 12.70
N MET A 66 6.50 -2.38 12.39
CA MET A 66 5.67 -2.23 11.20
C MET A 66 4.81 -0.96 11.24
N VAL A 67 4.22 -0.65 12.39
CA VAL A 67 3.43 0.58 12.61
C VAL A 67 4.32 1.82 12.47
N GLN A 68 5.53 1.80 13.02
CA GLN A 68 6.50 2.89 12.89
C GLN A 68 7.00 3.07 11.44
N GLY A 69 7.18 1.97 10.71
CA GLY A 69 7.61 2.01 9.30
C GLY A 69 6.51 2.45 8.32
N GLY A 70 5.25 2.24 8.68
CA GLY A 70 4.09 2.61 7.85
C GLY A 70 3.90 1.72 6.62
N ALA A 71 2.82 1.99 5.88
CA ALA A 71 2.40 1.22 4.72
C ALA A 71 3.42 1.23 3.56
N GLU A 72 4.23 2.28 3.44
CA GLU A 72 5.24 2.43 2.38
C GLU A 72 6.43 1.50 2.56
N GLN A 73 6.66 1.01 3.78
CA GLN A 73 7.68 0.00 4.04
C GLN A 73 7.11 -1.41 4.14
N LEU A 74 5.78 -1.56 4.11
CA LEU A 74 5.10 -2.84 4.25
C LEU A 74 4.98 -3.56 2.90
N GLN A 75 5.15 -4.87 2.90
CA GLN A 75 4.69 -5.78 1.85
C GLN A 75 4.03 -7.02 2.47
N LEU A 76 3.06 -7.60 1.76
CA LEU A 76 2.43 -8.86 2.15
C LEU A 76 2.97 -9.99 1.27
N VAL A 77 3.42 -11.08 1.87
CA VAL A 77 3.76 -12.32 1.18
C VAL A 77 2.86 -13.42 1.73
N VAL A 78 2.14 -14.11 0.86
CA VAL A 78 1.04 -14.99 1.28
C VAL A 78 0.93 -16.21 0.39
N ASP A 79 0.70 -17.37 1.00
CA ASP A 79 0.28 -18.55 0.27
C ASP A 79 -1.19 -18.46 -0.16
N PHE A 80 -1.58 -19.22 -1.19
CA PHE A 80 -2.96 -19.23 -1.69
C PHE A 80 -3.84 -20.30 -1.02
N ASP A 81 -3.44 -21.56 -1.12
CA ASP A 81 -4.30 -22.71 -0.86
C ASP A 81 -4.39 -23.00 0.63
N TYR A 82 -5.59 -23.01 1.21
CA TYR A 82 -5.77 -23.15 2.66
C TYR A 82 -5.15 -22.03 3.50
N THR A 83 -4.65 -20.96 2.87
CA THR A 83 -4.20 -19.71 3.50
C THR A 83 -5.12 -18.54 3.12
N LEU A 84 -5.27 -18.19 1.83
CA LEU A 84 -6.31 -17.27 1.38
C LEU A 84 -7.66 -17.98 1.23
N THR A 85 -7.64 -19.18 0.62
CA THR A 85 -8.82 -20.03 0.49
C THR A 85 -9.09 -20.82 1.76
N ARG A 86 -10.35 -21.05 2.10
CA ARG A 86 -10.75 -21.80 3.30
C ARG A 86 -10.27 -23.24 3.23
N ALA A 87 -9.99 -23.83 4.39
CA ALA A 87 -9.86 -25.28 4.51
C ALA A 87 -11.22 -25.97 4.53
N HIS A 88 -12.22 -25.32 5.15
CA HIS A 88 -13.58 -25.82 5.19
C HIS A 88 -14.61 -24.71 5.41
N GLN A 89 -15.87 -25.04 5.14
CA GLN A 89 -17.04 -24.28 5.50
C GLN A 89 -17.99 -25.18 6.28
N ASP A 90 -18.24 -24.83 7.55
CA ASP A 90 -19.07 -25.62 8.47
C ASP A 90 -18.64 -27.10 8.56
N GLY A 91 -17.32 -27.33 8.64
CA GLY A 91 -16.70 -28.66 8.70
C GLY A 91 -16.69 -29.42 7.37
N LYS A 92 -17.27 -28.87 6.29
CA LYS A 92 -17.19 -29.46 4.94
C LYS A 92 -15.97 -28.92 4.20
N PRO A 93 -15.11 -29.78 3.63
CA PRO A 93 -13.95 -29.34 2.88
C PRO A 93 -14.32 -28.38 1.74
N VAL A 94 -13.49 -27.35 1.57
CA VAL A 94 -13.55 -26.40 0.47
C VAL A 94 -12.41 -26.71 -0.49
N ASP A 95 -12.68 -26.59 -1.78
CA ASP A 95 -11.71 -26.84 -2.84
C ASP A 95 -10.53 -25.87 -2.74
N CYS A 96 -9.31 -26.41 -2.68
CA CYS A 96 -8.10 -25.67 -3.05
C CYS A 96 -7.99 -25.57 -4.59
N SER A 97 -6.96 -24.89 -5.10
CA SER A 97 -6.70 -24.75 -6.54
C SER A 97 -6.71 -26.10 -7.26
N TRP A 98 -6.00 -27.10 -6.74
CA TRP A 98 -6.03 -28.47 -7.27
C TRP A 98 -7.40 -29.14 -7.09
N GLY A 99 -8.10 -28.89 -5.98
CA GLY A 99 -9.44 -29.42 -5.72
C GLY A 99 -10.48 -28.96 -6.75
N VAL A 100 -10.40 -27.69 -7.19
CA VAL A 100 -11.26 -27.15 -8.27
C VAL A 100 -11.12 -27.97 -9.55
N MET A 101 -9.90 -28.44 -9.84
CA MET A 101 -9.65 -29.30 -10.98
C MET A 101 -10.10 -30.75 -10.71
N GLU A 102 -9.64 -31.36 -9.62
CA GLU A 102 -9.90 -32.77 -9.29
C GLU A 102 -11.40 -33.08 -9.12
N ASN A 103 -12.19 -32.13 -8.62
CA ASN A 103 -13.62 -32.31 -8.40
C ASN A 103 -14.49 -31.94 -9.63
N TYR A 104 -13.86 -31.53 -10.74
CA TYR A 104 -14.61 -31.19 -11.95
C TYR A 104 -15.13 -32.45 -12.66
N LYS A 105 -16.44 -32.67 -12.57
CA LYS A 105 -17.15 -33.88 -13.04
C LYS A 105 -16.98 -34.27 -14.52
N PHE A 106 -16.47 -33.37 -15.36
CA PHE A 106 -16.28 -33.61 -16.79
C PHE A 106 -14.84 -34.01 -17.16
N LEU A 107 -13.93 -34.09 -16.20
CA LEU A 107 -12.61 -34.65 -16.46
C LEU A 107 -12.68 -36.17 -16.67
N PRO A 108 -11.80 -36.74 -17.52
CA PRO A 108 -11.73 -38.18 -17.71
C PRO A 108 -11.49 -38.91 -16.38
N LYS A 109 -12.27 -39.96 -16.11
CA LYS A 109 -12.10 -40.75 -14.88
C LYS A 109 -10.67 -41.29 -14.73
N ALA A 110 -10.04 -41.69 -15.83
CA ALA A 110 -8.67 -42.21 -15.82
C ALA A 110 -7.65 -41.15 -15.34
N TYR A 111 -7.82 -39.88 -15.74
CA TYR A 111 -7.02 -38.76 -15.21
C TYR A 111 -7.16 -38.67 -13.69
N LEU A 112 -8.40 -38.69 -13.18
CA LEU A 112 -8.68 -38.60 -11.75
C LEU A 112 -8.12 -39.80 -10.97
N ASP A 113 -8.25 -41.01 -11.50
CA ASP A 113 -7.70 -42.22 -10.87
C ASP A 113 -6.17 -42.14 -10.76
N GLU A 114 -5.48 -41.65 -11.81
CA GLU A 114 -4.02 -41.50 -11.81
C GLU A 114 -3.55 -40.38 -10.88
N THR A 115 -4.20 -39.20 -10.89
CA THR A 115 -3.84 -38.11 -9.97
C THR A 115 -4.09 -38.49 -8.52
N HIS A 116 -5.19 -39.18 -8.21
CA HIS A 116 -5.45 -39.70 -6.87
C HIS A 116 -4.42 -40.74 -6.43
N ALA A 117 -3.95 -41.61 -7.33
CA ALA A 117 -2.90 -42.57 -7.04
C ALA A 117 -1.57 -41.88 -6.70
N LEU A 118 -1.19 -40.86 -7.48
CA LEU A 118 -0.03 -40.01 -7.18
C LEU A 118 -0.18 -39.35 -5.81
N ARG A 119 -1.28 -38.64 -5.57
CA ARG A 119 -1.56 -37.95 -4.29
C ARG A 119 -1.50 -38.91 -3.10
N THR A 120 -2.10 -40.09 -3.21
CA THR A 120 -2.09 -41.12 -2.15
C THR A 120 -0.67 -41.58 -1.80
N LYS A 121 0.22 -41.68 -2.78
CA LYS A 121 1.63 -42.05 -2.57
C LYS A 121 2.41 -40.90 -1.95
N TYR A 122 2.39 -39.73 -2.57
CA TYR A 122 3.32 -38.65 -2.24
C TYR A 122 2.89 -37.81 -1.04
N LEU A 123 1.60 -37.67 -0.76
CA LEU A 123 1.12 -36.94 0.43
C LEU A 123 1.61 -37.58 1.73
N LYS A 124 1.78 -38.91 1.75
CA LYS A 124 2.36 -39.63 2.90
C LYS A 124 3.82 -39.23 3.13
N ILE A 125 4.57 -39.03 2.06
CA ILE A 125 5.99 -38.64 2.10
C ILE A 125 6.11 -37.16 2.49
N GLU A 126 5.29 -36.30 1.89
CA GLU A 126 5.23 -34.87 2.21
C GLU A 126 5.01 -34.64 3.71
N GLN A 127 4.06 -35.38 4.28
CA GLN A 127 3.65 -35.27 5.69
C GLN A 127 4.50 -36.09 6.66
N ASP A 128 5.51 -36.83 6.19
CA ASP A 128 6.32 -37.69 7.05
C ASP A 128 7.24 -36.86 7.96
N SER A 129 6.96 -36.82 9.25
CA SER A 129 7.76 -36.05 10.21
C SER A 129 9.15 -36.66 10.49
N ALA A 130 9.40 -37.91 10.08
CA ALA A 130 10.69 -38.56 10.24
C ALA A 130 11.69 -38.19 9.12
N MET A 131 11.23 -37.66 7.99
CA MET A 131 12.07 -37.25 6.87
C MET A 131 12.35 -35.74 6.90
N SER A 132 13.59 -35.35 6.58
CA SER A 132 13.97 -33.95 6.34
C SER A 132 13.37 -33.41 5.04
N ASN A 133 13.33 -32.08 4.89
CA ASN A 133 12.83 -31.44 3.67
C ASN A 133 13.72 -31.76 2.47
N GLU A 134 15.04 -31.86 2.67
CA GLU A 134 16.03 -32.23 1.67
C GLU A 134 15.77 -33.66 1.14
N GLU A 135 15.45 -34.60 2.03
CA GLU A 135 15.11 -35.98 1.64
C GLU A 135 13.77 -36.08 0.91
N LYS A 136 12.80 -35.22 1.26
CA LYS A 136 11.48 -35.19 0.60
C LYS A 136 11.49 -34.51 -0.76
N THR A 137 12.41 -33.57 -0.98
CA THR A 137 12.45 -32.72 -2.18
C THR A 137 12.45 -33.51 -3.50
N PRO A 138 13.30 -34.55 -3.69
CA PRO A 138 13.27 -35.36 -4.91
C PRO A 138 11.91 -36.02 -5.19
N TYR A 139 11.19 -36.44 -4.15
CA TYR A 139 9.86 -37.04 -4.28
C TYR A 139 8.79 -36.00 -4.67
N MET A 140 8.91 -34.76 -4.18
CA MET A 140 8.02 -33.68 -4.61
C MET A 140 8.26 -33.33 -6.08
N ILE A 141 9.51 -33.28 -6.52
CA ILE A 141 9.86 -33.08 -7.93
C ILE A 141 9.27 -34.21 -8.79
N GLU A 142 9.42 -35.47 -8.36
CA GLU A 142 8.84 -36.62 -9.07
C GLU A 142 7.31 -36.51 -9.17
N TRP A 143 6.64 -36.19 -8.06
CA TRP A 143 5.19 -36.03 -8.00
C TRP A 143 4.69 -34.97 -8.97
N TYR A 144 5.23 -33.75 -8.87
CA TYR A 144 4.81 -32.63 -9.70
C TYR A 144 5.17 -32.84 -11.16
N THR A 145 6.30 -33.49 -11.46
CA THR A 145 6.66 -33.87 -12.84
C THR A 145 5.62 -34.81 -13.43
N HIS A 146 5.18 -35.82 -12.65
CA HIS A 146 4.14 -36.74 -13.10
C HIS A 146 2.79 -36.04 -13.25
N ALA A 147 2.39 -35.20 -12.30
CA ALA A 147 1.14 -34.43 -12.38
C ALA A 147 1.13 -33.53 -13.62
N ASN A 148 2.23 -32.82 -13.89
CA ASN A 148 2.39 -31.96 -15.07
C ASN A 148 2.32 -32.74 -16.38
N ARG A 149 2.85 -33.97 -16.41
CA ARG A 149 2.72 -34.87 -17.57
C ARG A 149 1.26 -35.24 -17.82
N LEU A 150 0.49 -35.57 -16.77
CA LEU A 150 -0.93 -35.92 -16.90
C LEU A 150 -1.76 -34.77 -17.48
N LEU A 151 -1.44 -33.51 -17.16
CA LEU A 151 -2.11 -32.35 -17.77
C LEU A 151 -2.02 -32.36 -19.30
N LYS A 152 -0.88 -32.78 -19.86
CA LYS A 152 -0.66 -32.86 -21.30
C LYS A 152 -1.32 -34.09 -21.92
N GLU A 153 -1.13 -35.25 -21.30
CA GLU A 153 -1.62 -36.53 -21.82
C GLU A 153 -3.13 -36.59 -21.93
N TYR A 154 -3.81 -35.94 -20.97
CA TYR A 154 -5.27 -35.83 -20.95
C TYR A 154 -5.79 -34.55 -21.62
N GLU A 155 -4.93 -33.83 -22.35
CA GLU A 155 -5.29 -32.66 -23.16
C GLU A 155 -6.09 -31.61 -22.37
N ILE A 156 -5.65 -31.33 -21.13
CA ILE A 156 -6.34 -30.38 -20.26
C ILE A 156 -6.32 -29.00 -20.90
N ASN A 157 -7.50 -28.38 -21.03
CA ASN A 157 -7.68 -27.11 -21.71
C ASN A 157 -7.97 -25.98 -20.72
N VAL A 158 -7.17 -24.92 -20.75
CA VAL A 158 -7.29 -23.77 -19.84
C VAL A 158 -8.61 -23.01 -20.03
N ASN A 159 -9.25 -23.11 -21.19
CA ASN A 159 -10.55 -22.48 -21.44
C ASN A 159 -11.68 -23.11 -20.60
N MET A 160 -11.44 -24.28 -19.99
CA MET A 160 -12.39 -24.91 -19.07
C MET A 160 -12.32 -24.30 -17.67
N PHE A 161 -11.23 -23.61 -17.32
CA PHE A 161 -10.97 -23.13 -15.95
C PHE A 161 -12.04 -22.17 -15.43
N PRO A 162 -12.54 -21.17 -16.20
CA PRO A 162 -13.61 -20.31 -15.71
C PRO A 162 -14.85 -21.10 -15.30
N LYS A 163 -15.18 -22.16 -16.06
CA LYS A 163 -16.31 -23.04 -15.74
C LYS A 163 -16.01 -23.96 -14.56
N MET A 164 -14.80 -24.48 -14.45
CA MET A 164 -14.37 -25.29 -13.30
C MET A 164 -14.51 -24.48 -12.00
N VAL A 165 -14.04 -23.23 -12.00
CA VAL A 165 -14.17 -22.33 -10.85
C VAL A 165 -15.63 -22.01 -10.53
N ALA A 166 -16.46 -21.75 -11.54
CA ALA A 166 -17.88 -21.47 -11.32
C ALA A 166 -18.69 -22.69 -10.80
N ASP A 167 -18.28 -23.90 -11.17
CA ASP A 167 -18.96 -25.16 -10.77
C ASP A 167 -18.40 -25.73 -9.45
N SER A 168 -17.27 -25.22 -8.93
CA SER A 168 -16.61 -25.72 -7.71
C SER A 168 -17.16 -25.07 -6.44
N ASN A 169 -16.70 -25.55 -5.28
CA ASN A 169 -17.06 -24.94 -3.98
C ASN A 169 -15.95 -24.06 -3.40
N VAL A 170 -14.94 -23.69 -4.21
CA VAL A 170 -13.82 -22.84 -3.77
C VAL A 170 -14.34 -21.56 -3.13
N ALA A 171 -13.76 -21.20 -1.99
CA ALA A 171 -14.17 -20.03 -1.25
C ALA A 171 -12.97 -19.42 -0.50
N PHE A 172 -12.93 -18.10 -0.44
CA PHE A 172 -11.96 -17.38 0.36
C PHE A 172 -12.36 -17.34 1.85
N ARG A 173 -11.36 -17.20 2.73
CA ARG A 173 -11.60 -16.86 4.14
C ARG A 173 -12.41 -15.58 4.27
N ASP A 174 -13.22 -15.48 5.33
CA ASP A 174 -14.01 -14.27 5.56
C ASP A 174 -13.11 -13.05 5.71
N GLY A 175 -13.42 -11.97 4.99
CA GLY A 175 -12.67 -10.72 5.02
C GLY A 175 -11.44 -10.67 4.11
N THR A 176 -11.18 -11.70 3.29
CA THR A 176 -10.08 -11.65 2.29
C THR A 176 -10.26 -10.49 1.32
N ASP A 177 -11.47 -10.28 0.80
CA ASP A 177 -11.81 -9.15 -0.07
C ASP A 177 -11.51 -7.80 0.60
N SER A 178 -11.94 -7.63 1.85
CA SER A 178 -11.73 -6.43 2.65
C SER A 178 -10.25 -6.18 2.94
N MET A 179 -9.48 -7.24 3.21
CA MET A 179 -8.04 -7.16 3.42
C MET A 179 -7.31 -6.75 2.13
N MET A 180 -7.65 -7.37 1.00
CA MET A 180 -7.01 -7.09 -0.29
C MET A 180 -7.34 -5.66 -0.79
N ASN A 181 -8.58 -5.22 -0.64
CA ASN A 181 -8.98 -3.83 -0.90
C ASN A 181 -8.19 -2.85 -0.02
N LEU A 182 -8.07 -3.13 1.27
CA LEU A 182 -7.31 -2.29 2.21
C LEU A 182 -5.83 -2.19 1.81
N LEU A 183 -5.22 -3.28 1.34
CA LEU A 183 -3.84 -3.28 0.85
C LEU A 183 -3.71 -2.45 -0.43
N ASP A 184 -4.66 -2.55 -1.36
CA ASP A 184 -4.65 -1.71 -2.57
C ASP A 184 -4.83 -0.23 -2.23
N ASP A 185 -5.76 0.11 -1.34
CA ASP A 185 -5.96 1.48 -0.85
C ASP A 185 -4.70 2.07 -0.21
N LYS A 186 -4.00 1.24 0.59
CA LYS A 186 -2.72 1.60 1.21
C LYS A 186 -1.51 1.49 0.27
N LYS A 187 -1.71 1.07 -0.99
CA LYS A 187 -0.64 0.81 -1.97
C LYS A 187 0.46 -0.11 -1.43
N VAL A 188 0.05 -1.13 -0.69
CA VAL A 188 0.92 -2.19 -0.15
C VAL A 188 0.97 -3.34 -1.17
N PRO A 189 2.14 -3.67 -1.72
CA PRO A 189 2.30 -4.82 -2.61
C PRO A 189 1.95 -6.12 -1.91
N MET A 190 1.27 -6.99 -2.63
CA MET A 190 0.88 -8.32 -2.18
C MET A 190 1.42 -9.35 -3.16
N LEU A 191 2.29 -10.22 -2.68
CA LEU A 191 2.78 -11.38 -3.40
C LEU A 191 2.02 -12.62 -2.94
N ILE A 192 1.32 -13.25 -3.87
CA ILE A 192 0.76 -14.59 -3.70
C ILE A 192 1.80 -15.59 -4.24
N LEU A 193 2.40 -16.39 -3.36
CA LEU A 193 3.37 -17.43 -3.73
C LEU A 193 2.76 -18.81 -3.48
N SER A 194 2.38 -19.51 -4.55
CA SER A 194 1.62 -20.77 -4.46
C SER A 194 2.32 -21.90 -5.22
N ALA A 195 2.40 -23.08 -4.59
CA ALA A 195 2.79 -24.32 -5.26
C ALA A 195 1.60 -24.97 -6.03
N GLY A 196 0.45 -24.29 -6.09
CA GLY A 196 -0.74 -24.77 -6.78
C GLY A 196 -0.65 -24.72 -8.32
N LEU A 197 -1.80 -24.88 -8.96
CA LEU A 197 -1.96 -24.71 -10.41
C LEU A 197 -2.15 -23.22 -10.74
N GLY A 198 -1.08 -22.54 -11.14
CA GLY A 198 -1.02 -21.07 -11.21
C GLY A 198 -2.08 -20.41 -12.10
N ASN A 199 -2.34 -20.95 -13.29
CA ASN A 199 -3.39 -20.42 -14.17
C ASN A 199 -4.78 -20.50 -13.52
N LEU A 200 -5.03 -21.54 -12.71
CA LEU A 200 -6.30 -21.72 -12.00
C LEU A 200 -6.37 -20.82 -10.76
N VAL A 201 -5.27 -20.61 -10.04
CA VAL A 201 -5.17 -19.59 -8.97
C VAL A 201 -5.55 -18.20 -9.52
N VAL A 202 -4.99 -17.81 -10.66
CA VAL A 202 -5.32 -16.54 -11.33
C VAL A 202 -6.79 -16.50 -11.74
N GLU A 203 -7.35 -17.60 -12.24
CA GLU A 203 -8.76 -17.67 -12.63
C GLU A 203 -9.70 -17.54 -11.42
N VAL A 204 -9.37 -18.19 -10.29
CA VAL A 204 -10.11 -18.03 -9.03
C VAL A 204 -10.07 -16.56 -8.58
N LEU A 205 -8.90 -15.93 -8.54
CA LEU A 205 -8.79 -14.51 -8.15
C LEU A 205 -9.61 -13.59 -9.08
N LYS A 206 -9.63 -13.86 -10.39
CA LYS A 206 -10.47 -13.10 -11.34
C LYS A 206 -11.96 -13.32 -11.11
N TYR A 207 -12.39 -14.56 -10.89
CA TYR A 207 -13.79 -14.90 -10.64
C TYR A 207 -14.34 -14.15 -9.42
N PHE A 208 -13.55 -14.05 -8.34
CA PHE A 208 -13.90 -13.29 -7.13
C PHE A 208 -13.57 -11.79 -7.19
N GLN A 209 -13.07 -11.28 -8.34
CA GLN A 209 -12.69 -9.88 -8.55
C GLN A 209 -11.59 -9.36 -7.60
N LEU A 210 -10.65 -10.23 -7.22
CA LEU A 210 -9.57 -9.94 -6.28
C LEU A 210 -8.21 -9.67 -6.94
N MET A 211 -8.16 -9.63 -8.29
CA MET A 211 -6.95 -9.27 -9.03
C MET A 211 -6.76 -7.75 -9.08
N HIS A 212 -6.32 -7.15 -7.97
CA HIS A 212 -5.95 -5.74 -7.89
C HIS A 212 -4.57 -5.47 -8.51
N ASN A 213 -4.26 -4.20 -8.79
CA ASN A 213 -2.98 -3.80 -9.42
C ASN A 213 -1.75 -4.05 -8.52
N ASN A 214 -1.93 -4.07 -7.20
CA ASN A 214 -0.87 -4.34 -6.23
C ASN A 214 -0.66 -5.84 -5.98
N VAL A 215 -1.42 -6.72 -6.63
CA VAL A 215 -1.32 -8.18 -6.44
C VAL A 215 -0.43 -8.79 -7.53
N LYS A 216 0.63 -9.46 -7.11
CA LYS A 216 1.47 -10.30 -7.96
C LYS A 216 1.26 -11.76 -7.60
N VAL A 217 1.05 -12.61 -8.59
CA VAL A 217 0.99 -14.07 -8.40
C VAL A 217 2.26 -14.70 -8.95
N VAL A 218 2.89 -15.56 -8.15
CA VAL A 218 3.99 -16.45 -8.53
C VAL A 218 3.55 -17.86 -8.18
N SER A 219 3.47 -18.72 -9.19
CA SER A 219 2.99 -20.10 -9.06
C SER A 219 3.40 -20.93 -10.27
N ASN A 220 3.04 -22.21 -10.31
CA ASN A 220 3.26 -23.07 -11.48
C ASN A 220 2.35 -22.63 -12.64
N MET A 221 2.84 -21.72 -13.47
CA MET A 221 2.14 -21.24 -14.65
C MET A 221 2.38 -22.20 -15.82
N PHE A 222 1.34 -22.48 -16.58
CA PHE A 222 1.37 -23.36 -17.75
C PHE A 222 1.11 -22.56 -19.02
N LYS A 223 1.95 -22.82 -20.01
CA LYS A 223 1.77 -22.37 -21.39
C LYS A 223 0.65 -23.18 -22.04
N SER A 224 -0.06 -22.53 -22.95
CA SER A 224 -1.07 -23.19 -23.76
C SER A 224 -0.88 -22.87 -25.24
N ASP A 225 -1.33 -23.79 -26.09
CA ASP A 225 -1.36 -23.59 -27.54
C ASP A 225 -2.51 -22.67 -27.97
N ALA A 226 -2.65 -22.43 -29.28
CA ALA A 226 -3.71 -21.58 -29.82
C ALA A 226 -5.14 -22.10 -29.58
N LYS A 227 -5.29 -23.39 -29.19
CA LYS A 227 -6.57 -24.00 -28.83
C LYS A 227 -6.80 -24.00 -27.31
N GLY A 228 -5.84 -23.53 -26.52
CA GLY A 228 -5.88 -23.51 -25.06
C GLY A 228 -5.44 -24.82 -24.40
N LEU A 229 -4.85 -25.77 -25.13
CA LEU A 229 -4.33 -27.00 -24.54
C LEU A 229 -3.03 -26.73 -23.81
N ILE A 230 -2.90 -27.24 -22.58
CA ILE A 230 -1.68 -27.10 -21.78
C ILE A 230 -0.52 -27.84 -22.47
N THR A 231 0.60 -27.14 -22.69
CA THR A 231 1.78 -27.74 -23.34
C THR A 231 2.92 -27.94 -22.36
N ASP A 232 3.31 -26.92 -21.59
CA ASP A 232 4.49 -26.96 -20.73
C ASP A 232 4.34 -26.03 -19.53
N LEU A 233 5.10 -26.33 -18.49
CA LEU A 233 5.34 -25.42 -17.37
C LEU A 233 6.17 -24.22 -17.84
N GLU A 234 5.84 -23.03 -17.37
CA GLU A 234 6.59 -21.80 -17.54
C GLU A 234 7.48 -21.56 -16.32
N GLY A 235 8.77 -21.35 -16.56
CA GLY A 235 9.75 -21.16 -15.49
C GLY A 235 10.09 -22.45 -14.75
N GLU A 236 10.59 -22.29 -13.53
CA GLU A 236 10.94 -23.40 -12.65
C GLU A 236 9.73 -23.90 -11.86
N MET A 237 9.75 -25.18 -11.50
CA MET A 237 8.70 -25.81 -10.71
C MET A 237 8.72 -25.33 -9.27
N ILE A 238 7.56 -24.96 -8.76
CA ILE A 238 7.33 -24.56 -7.37
C ILE A 238 6.56 -25.68 -6.68
N HIS A 239 7.16 -26.27 -5.65
CA HIS A 239 6.58 -27.26 -4.76
C HIS A 239 6.68 -26.80 -3.30
N VAL A 240 6.06 -27.52 -2.38
CA VAL A 240 5.98 -27.11 -0.96
C VAL A 240 7.34 -26.79 -0.30
N PHE A 241 8.45 -27.46 -0.68
CA PHE A 241 9.77 -27.26 -0.07
C PHE A 241 10.74 -26.30 -0.78
N ASN A 242 10.34 -25.61 -1.86
CA ASN A 242 11.19 -24.63 -2.54
C ASN A 242 10.50 -23.27 -2.71
N LYS A 243 9.50 -22.98 -1.86
CA LYS A 243 8.82 -21.69 -1.74
C LYS A 243 9.70 -20.67 -1.02
N ASN A 244 10.77 -20.28 -1.68
CA ASN A 244 11.75 -19.33 -1.16
C ASN A 244 12.13 -18.32 -2.25
N GLU A 245 13.18 -17.54 -2.03
CA GLU A 245 13.69 -16.57 -3.00
C GLU A 245 13.94 -17.19 -4.38
N ASN A 246 14.28 -18.48 -4.41
CA ASN A 246 14.60 -19.17 -5.66
C ASN A 246 13.37 -19.35 -6.56
N ALA A 247 12.17 -19.46 -5.98
CA ALA A 247 10.93 -19.49 -6.74
C ALA A 247 10.63 -18.15 -7.47
N ILE A 248 11.39 -17.08 -7.17
CA ILE A 248 11.15 -15.71 -7.62
C ILE A 248 12.35 -15.17 -8.42
N HIS A 249 13.39 -15.97 -8.69
CA HIS A 249 14.68 -15.56 -9.28
C HIS A 249 14.60 -14.70 -10.55
N ASP A 250 13.68 -15.04 -11.45
CA ASP A 250 13.51 -14.31 -12.72
C ASP A 250 12.63 -13.07 -12.60
N SER A 251 12.01 -12.86 -11.44
CA SER A 251 11.12 -11.73 -11.18
C SER A 251 11.90 -10.58 -10.54
N PRO A 252 11.79 -9.34 -11.07
CA PRO A 252 12.36 -8.18 -10.41
C PRO A 252 11.60 -7.78 -9.13
N TYR A 253 10.59 -8.54 -8.69
CA TYR A 253 9.68 -8.20 -7.59
C TYR A 253 10.41 -7.69 -6.33
N PHE A 254 11.29 -8.49 -5.72
CA PHE A 254 11.98 -8.04 -4.50
C PHE A 254 13.00 -6.93 -4.77
N LYS A 255 13.61 -6.91 -5.96
CA LYS A 255 14.53 -5.83 -6.37
C LYS A 255 13.79 -4.48 -6.52
N GLU A 256 12.58 -4.50 -7.05
CA GLU A 256 11.72 -3.32 -7.20
C GLU A 256 11.15 -2.86 -5.85
N LEU A 257 11.06 -3.77 -4.87
CA LEU A 257 10.52 -3.51 -3.54
C LEU A 257 11.58 -3.42 -2.45
N GLN A 258 12.84 -3.13 -2.78
CA GLN A 258 13.93 -2.96 -1.80
C GLN A 258 13.63 -1.90 -0.71
N ALA A 259 12.75 -0.93 -0.98
CA ALA A 259 12.30 0.05 -0.01
C ALA A 259 11.24 -0.48 0.99
N ARG A 260 10.81 -1.74 0.87
CA ARG A 260 9.77 -2.38 1.69
C ARG A 260 10.37 -3.49 2.55
N HIS A 261 10.75 -3.13 3.76
CA HIS A 261 11.57 -3.93 4.67
C HIS A 261 10.71 -4.64 5.73
N ASN A 262 9.43 -4.29 5.82
CA ASN A 262 8.47 -4.87 6.75
C ASN A 262 7.58 -5.86 5.99
N VAL A 263 7.50 -7.09 6.47
CA VAL A 263 6.79 -8.18 5.79
C VAL A 263 5.78 -8.80 6.73
N ILE A 264 4.51 -8.87 6.31
CA ILE A 264 3.57 -9.83 6.90
C ILE A 264 3.62 -11.07 6.01
N LEU A 265 3.94 -12.22 6.62
CA LEU A 265 3.97 -13.51 5.95
C LEU A 265 2.79 -14.35 6.42
N LEU A 266 1.97 -14.83 5.50
CA LEU A 266 0.80 -15.68 5.78
C LEU A 266 0.98 -17.04 5.12
N GLY A 267 0.84 -18.14 5.86
CA GLY A 267 0.90 -19.50 5.31
C GLY A 267 0.20 -20.53 6.18
N ASP A 268 -0.01 -21.74 5.67
CA ASP A 268 -0.66 -22.84 6.39
C ASP A 268 0.26 -24.08 6.54
N SER A 269 1.46 -24.02 5.96
CA SER A 269 2.44 -25.10 5.95
C SER A 269 3.81 -24.63 6.44
N MET A 270 4.66 -25.59 6.84
CA MET A 270 6.05 -25.29 7.21
C MET A 270 6.89 -24.83 5.99
N GLY A 271 6.45 -25.17 4.78
CA GLY A 271 7.10 -24.75 3.53
C GLY A 271 6.93 -23.25 3.24
N ASP A 272 5.95 -22.61 3.87
CA ASP A 272 5.66 -21.19 3.66
C ASP A 272 6.57 -20.27 4.47
N LEU A 273 7.35 -20.80 5.41
CA LEU A 273 8.19 -20.00 6.31
C LEU A 273 9.31 -19.23 5.60
N GLN A 274 9.64 -19.65 4.37
CA GLN A 274 10.73 -19.15 3.55
C GLN A 274 10.26 -18.21 2.43
N MET A 275 8.95 -17.97 2.27
CA MET A 275 8.44 -17.18 1.14
C MET A 275 8.95 -15.74 1.11
N ALA A 276 9.43 -15.22 2.25
CA ALA A 276 10.00 -13.89 2.38
C ALA A 276 11.54 -13.85 2.35
N ASP A 277 12.23 -14.97 2.12
CA ASP A 277 13.70 -15.05 2.14
C ASP A 277 14.35 -14.18 1.05
N GLY A 278 13.59 -13.80 0.01
CA GLY A 278 14.06 -12.89 -1.05
C GLY A 278 14.06 -11.41 -0.66
N VAL A 279 13.54 -11.05 0.52
CA VAL A 279 13.55 -9.66 1.02
C VAL A 279 14.92 -9.32 1.58
N GLU A 280 15.61 -8.37 0.97
CA GLU A 280 16.93 -7.91 1.43
C GLU A 280 16.82 -7.10 2.73
N ASN A 281 17.57 -7.49 3.77
CA ASN A 281 17.66 -6.80 5.07
C ASN A 281 16.30 -6.41 5.69
N PRO A 282 15.42 -7.37 5.99
CA PRO A 282 14.11 -7.09 6.54
C PRO A 282 14.22 -6.45 7.93
N SER A 283 13.43 -5.40 8.17
CA SER A 283 13.32 -4.73 9.48
C SER A 283 12.41 -5.50 10.44
N ALA A 284 11.31 -6.06 9.93
CA ALA A 284 10.41 -6.92 10.68
C ALA A 284 9.72 -7.92 9.74
N ILE A 285 9.65 -9.19 10.12
CA ILE A 285 8.84 -10.21 9.45
C ILE A 285 7.89 -10.79 10.49
N LEU A 286 6.58 -10.55 10.36
CA LEU A 286 5.55 -11.16 11.18
C LEU A 286 4.99 -12.37 10.45
N LYS A 287 5.24 -13.57 10.99
CA LYS A 287 4.77 -14.83 10.43
C LYS A 287 3.48 -15.27 11.10
N VAL A 288 2.41 -15.38 10.32
CA VAL A 288 1.09 -15.84 10.76
C VAL A 288 0.78 -17.18 10.09
N GLY A 289 0.61 -18.22 10.91
CA GLY A 289 0.37 -19.59 10.47
C GLY A 289 -1.09 -20.02 10.65
N PHE A 290 -1.75 -20.46 9.60
CA PHE A 290 -3.09 -21.06 9.66
C PHE A 290 -3.00 -22.57 9.91
N LEU A 291 -3.36 -23.03 11.11
CA LEU A 291 -3.34 -24.45 11.45
C LEU A 291 -4.73 -25.06 11.28
N ASN A 292 -4.97 -25.64 10.10
CA ASN A 292 -6.29 -26.12 9.69
C ASN A 292 -6.58 -27.59 10.03
N ALA A 293 -5.56 -28.43 10.22
CA ALA A 293 -5.73 -29.88 10.38
C ALA A 293 -4.61 -30.50 11.22
N LYS A 294 -4.90 -31.65 11.84
CA LYS A 294 -4.01 -32.37 12.78
C LYS A 294 -3.49 -31.43 13.88
N ILE A 295 -4.40 -30.64 14.46
CA ILE A 295 -4.08 -29.52 15.35
C ILE A 295 -3.21 -29.98 16.52
N GLU A 296 -3.62 -31.03 17.24
CA GLU A 296 -2.89 -31.52 18.43
C GLU A 296 -1.45 -31.96 18.09
N GLU A 297 -1.27 -32.63 16.95
CA GLU A 297 0.02 -33.14 16.48
C GLU A 297 0.96 -32.01 16.00
N ARG A 298 0.42 -31.05 15.25
CA ARG A 298 1.21 -30.03 14.54
C ARG A 298 1.37 -28.72 15.31
N LEU A 299 0.51 -28.46 16.31
CA LEU A 299 0.54 -27.19 17.06
C LEU A 299 1.91 -26.89 17.68
N PRO A 300 2.64 -27.84 18.33
CA PRO A 300 3.97 -27.54 18.87
C PRO A 300 4.93 -27.04 17.80
N GLN A 301 4.97 -27.71 16.65
CA GLN A 301 5.82 -27.32 15.52
C GLN A 301 5.44 -25.93 14.97
N PHE A 302 4.15 -25.64 14.86
CA PHE A 302 3.66 -24.34 14.39
C PHE A 302 4.01 -23.21 15.36
N MET A 303 3.83 -23.44 16.66
CA MET A 303 4.18 -22.47 17.71
C MET A 303 5.68 -22.17 17.73
N ASP A 304 6.51 -23.12 17.29
CA ASP A 304 7.95 -22.91 17.21
C ASP A 304 8.38 -22.10 15.98
N ALA A 305 7.59 -22.16 14.90
CA ALA A 305 7.95 -21.62 13.59
C ALA A 305 7.26 -20.30 13.24
N PHE A 306 6.02 -20.09 13.69
CA PHE A 306 5.22 -18.90 13.44
C PHE A 306 5.09 -18.04 14.70
N ASP A 307 5.01 -16.73 14.52
CA ASP A 307 4.86 -15.78 15.62
C ASP A 307 3.42 -15.79 16.17
N VAL A 308 2.45 -15.91 15.26
CA VAL A 308 1.02 -16.03 15.55
C VAL A 308 0.48 -17.28 14.84
N VAL A 309 -0.11 -18.19 15.59
CA VAL A 309 -0.80 -19.37 15.04
C VAL A 309 -2.30 -19.21 15.19
N LEU A 310 -3.02 -19.35 14.09
CA LEU A 310 -4.47 -19.29 14.01
C LEU A 310 -5.02 -20.72 13.88
N VAL A 311 -5.54 -21.25 14.98
CA VAL A 311 -6.06 -22.62 15.07
C VAL A 311 -7.49 -22.67 14.55
N ASP A 312 -7.70 -23.40 13.45
CA ASP A 312 -8.97 -23.51 12.75
C ASP A 312 -9.70 -22.15 12.57
N ASP A 313 -8.97 -21.17 12.06
CA ASP A 313 -9.51 -19.88 11.70
C ASP A 313 -9.78 -19.79 10.20
N GLN A 314 -11.05 -19.66 9.83
CA GLN A 314 -11.50 -19.53 8.45
C GLN A 314 -11.75 -18.05 8.07
N THR A 315 -11.11 -17.11 8.78
CA THR A 315 -11.22 -15.66 8.59
C THR A 315 -9.85 -15.00 8.38
N MET A 316 -9.85 -13.78 7.85
CA MET A 316 -8.69 -12.87 7.74
C MET A 316 -8.70 -11.78 8.81
N GLU A 317 -9.45 -11.96 9.90
CA GLU A 317 -9.66 -10.92 10.91
C GLU A 317 -8.34 -10.44 11.53
N VAL A 318 -7.48 -11.38 11.94
CA VAL A 318 -6.20 -11.06 12.59
C VAL A 318 -5.24 -10.32 11.63
N PRO A 319 -4.89 -10.84 10.43
CA PRO A 319 -4.06 -10.09 9.49
C PRO A 319 -4.65 -8.73 9.13
N MET A 320 -5.96 -8.67 8.85
CA MET A 320 -6.66 -7.42 8.51
C MET A 320 -6.57 -6.40 9.65
N ALA A 321 -6.78 -6.83 10.90
CA ALA A 321 -6.73 -5.95 12.07
C ALA A 321 -5.33 -5.35 12.28
N VAL A 322 -4.27 -6.12 12.05
CA VAL A 322 -2.88 -5.63 12.08
C VAL A 322 -2.65 -4.62 10.94
N ILE A 323 -3.02 -4.94 9.70
CA ILE A 323 -2.85 -4.05 8.54
C ILE A 323 -3.61 -2.72 8.72
N LYS A 324 -4.82 -2.76 9.31
CA LYS A 324 -5.61 -1.55 9.62
C LYS A 324 -4.87 -0.58 10.55
N LYS A 325 -4.04 -1.09 11.45
CA LYS A 325 -3.30 -0.31 12.46
C LYS A 325 -2.01 0.30 11.91
N ILE A 326 -1.50 -0.22 10.79
CA ILE A 326 -0.32 0.34 10.13
C ILE A 326 -0.75 1.62 9.40
N PRO A 327 -0.22 2.80 9.79
CA PRO A 327 -0.58 4.06 9.16
C PRO A 327 -0.08 4.07 7.71
N ILE A 328 -0.81 4.73 6.84
CA ILE A 328 -0.20 5.26 5.62
C ILE A 328 0.64 6.44 6.11
N SER A 329 1.92 6.48 5.78
CA SER A 329 2.76 7.64 6.02
C SER A 329 2.11 8.77 5.26
N ILE A 330 1.51 9.68 6.01
CA ILE A 330 1.19 11.00 5.51
C ILE A 330 2.53 11.68 5.36
N ASN A 331 3.28 11.32 4.33
CA ASN A 331 4.40 12.11 3.92
C ASN A 331 3.76 13.34 3.25
N PRO A 332 3.85 14.54 3.85
CA PRO A 332 3.17 15.72 3.34
C PRO A 332 3.62 16.08 1.91
N TYR A 333 4.72 15.50 1.42
CA TYR A 333 5.18 15.64 0.03
C TYR A 333 4.44 14.73 -0.98
N TYR A 334 3.85 13.61 -0.56
CA TYR A 334 3.16 12.67 -1.47
C TYR A 334 1.72 13.08 -1.83
N LEU A 335 1.18 14.15 -1.24
CA LEU A 335 -0.07 14.79 -1.68
C LEU A 335 0.01 15.40 -3.10
N THR A 336 1.15 15.31 -3.79
CA THR A 336 1.36 15.98 -5.08
C THR A 336 1.85 15.10 -6.23
N LEU A 337 2.12 13.80 -6.04
CA LEU A 337 2.66 12.96 -7.11
C LEU A 337 1.70 11.84 -7.52
N GLY A 338 1.10 12.00 -8.70
CA GLY A 338 0.35 10.95 -9.41
C GLY A 338 -1.18 11.02 -9.31
N GLN A 339 -1.74 11.81 -8.41
CA GLN A 339 -3.20 12.05 -8.39
C GLN A 339 -3.59 13.14 -9.39
N SER A 340 -4.48 12.78 -10.33
CA SER A 340 -5.21 13.79 -11.12
C SER A 340 -6.26 14.41 -10.22
N TYR A 341 -6.16 15.71 -9.97
CA TYR A 341 -7.25 16.48 -9.36
C TYR A 341 -8.07 17.14 -10.47
N PHE A 342 -9.36 17.29 -10.23
CA PHE A 342 -10.30 17.95 -11.13
C PHE A 342 -10.35 19.43 -10.73
N ILE A 343 -10.04 20.31 -11.67
CA ILE A 343 -10.17 21.75 -11.48
C ILE A 343 -11.51 22.19 -12.05
N ASN A 344 -12.36 22.80 -11.21
CA ASN A 344 -13.49 23.56 -11.69
C ASN A 344 -12.96 24.72 -12.55
N GLN A 345 -13.27 24.71 -13.85
CA GLN A 345 -12.71 25.69 -14.79
C GLN A 345 -13.11 27.14 -14.46
N TYR A 346 -14.22 27.34 -13.75
CA TYR A 346 -14.75 28.65 -13.35
C TYR A 346 -14.23 29.11 -11.98
N THR A 347 -14.28 28.27 -10.94
CA THR A 347 -13.90 28.63 -9.56
C THR A 347 -12.42 28.40 -9.25
N LYS A 348 -11.73 27.62 -10.10
CA LYS A 348 -10.35 27.13 -9.88
C LYS A 348 -10.17 26.24 -8.66
N GLU A 349 -11.27 25.88 -7.99
CA GLU A 349 -11.24 24.92 -6.90
C GLU A 349 -10.83 23.55 -7.42
N SER A 350 -9.85 22.97 -6.75
CA SER A 350 -9.39 21.61 -6.95
C SER A 350 -10.20 20.67 -6.08
N GLN A 351 -10.72 19.61 -6.68
CA GLN A 351 -11.27 18.48 -5.94
C GLN A 351 -10.61 17.18 -6.41
N TRP A 352 -10.48 16.24 -5.48
CA TRP A 352 -9.85 14.95 -5.75
C TRP A 352 -10.84 13.98 -6.40
N ASP A 353 -12.10 13.98 -5.96
CA ASP A 353 -13.15 13.16 -6.52
C ASP A 353 -13.63 13.68 -7.88
N ARG A 354 -13.97 12.77 -8.80
CA ARG A 354 -14.56 13.13 -10.09
C ARG A 354 -15.90 13.85 -9.87
N PRO A 355 -16.07 15.09 -10.36
CA PRO A 355 -17.33 15.81 -10.18
C PRO A 355 -18.50 15.03 -10.79
N THR A 356 -19.58 14.88 -10.02
CA THR A 356 -20.84 14.24 -10.45
C THR A 356 -21.83 15.23 -11.08
N LYS A 357 -21.51 16.54 -11.06
CA LYS A 357 -22.30 17.63 -11.62
C LYS A 357 -21.43 18.58 -12.44
N PRO A 358 -21.98 19.28 -13.45
CA PRO A 358 -21.24 20.29 -14.23
C PRO A 358 -20.70 21.41 -13.35
N ALA A 359 -19.55 21.96 -13.71
CA ALA A 359 -18.97 23.11 -13.03
C ALA A 359 -19.89 24.34 -13.13
N GLU A 360 -20.38 24.82 -11.99
CA GLU A 360 -21.17 26.05 -11.90
C GLU A 360 -20.25 27.28 -11.72
N LYS A 361 -20.63 28.41 -12.30
CA LYS A 361 -19.94 29.70 -12.07
C LYS A 361 -20.33 30.20 -10.68
N SER A 362 -19.51 29.92 -9.65
CA SER A 362 -19.67 30.64 -8.38
C SER A 362 -19.25 32.10 -8.58
N SER A 363 -19.97 33.02 -7.95
CA SER A 363 -19.59 34.43 -7.86
C SER A 363 -18.20 34.52 -7.23
N GLN A 364 -17.21 34.98 -8.01
CA GLN A 364 -15.81 35.08 -7.57
C GLN A 364 -15.72 35.92 -6.29
N GLU A 365 -15.51 35.26 -5.15
CA GLU A 365 -15.13 35.91 -3.91
C GLU A 365 -13.70 36.44 -4.09
N LYS A 366 -13.56 37.76 -4.18
CA LYS A 366 -12.28 38.46 -4.19
C LYS A 366 -12.01 38.99 -2.79
N VAL A 367 -10.78 38.87 -2.34
CA VAL A 367 -10.28 39.46 -1.11
C VAL A 367 -9.25 40.53 -1.43
N GLU A 368 -9.08 41.49 -0.54
CA GLU A 368 -7.98 42.44 -0.60
C GLU A 368 -7.06 42.23 0.60
N ALA A 369 -5.75 42.31 0.38
CA ALA A 369 -4.79 42.23 1.48
C ALA A 369 -3.54 43.07 1.24
N SER A 370 -2.92 43.44 2.35
CA SER A 370 -1.56 43.99 2.39
C SER A 370 -0.61 42.94 2.96
N HIS A 371 0.66 42.98 2.56
CA HIS A 371 1.67 42.09 3.13
C HIS A 371 3.01 42.77 3.44
N LEU A 372 3.75 42.17 4.37
CA LEU A 372 5.16 42.46 4.63
C LEU A 372 5.95 41.19 4.37
N LEU A 373 6.72 41.19 3.28
CA LEU A 373 7.61 40.08 2.89
C LEU A 373 9.05 40.34 3.33
N VAL A 374 9.67 39.36 4.00
CA VAL A 374 11.12 39.28 4.25
C VAL A 374 11.68 38.06 3.53
N LYS A 375 12.61 38.30 2.61
CA LYS A 375 13.29 37.23 1.84
C LYS A 375 14.45 36.62 2.62
N HIS A 376 14.82 35.41 2.23
CA HIS A 376 16.02 34.68 2.69
C HIS A 376 16.78 34.10 1.49
N LYS A 377 17.96 33.54 1.74
CA LYS A 377 18.84 32.96 0.71
C LYS A 377 18.19 31.89 -0.18
N ASP A 378 17.19 31.17 0.34
CA ASP A 378 16.47 30.11 -0.38
C ASP A 378 15.15 30.60 -1.02
N SER A 379 14.85 31.90 -0.94
CA SER A 379 13.72 32.48 -1.67
C SER A 379 13.96 32.38 -3.18
N ARG A 380 12.92 32.09 -3.97
CA ARG A 380 12.92 31.93 -5.44
C ARG A 380 13.70 33.02 -6.17
N ARG A 381 13.71 34.23 -5.62
CA ARG A 381 14.55 35.34 -6.06
C ARG A 381 15.14 36.01 -4.81
N PRO A 382 16.36 35.66 -4.37
CA PRO A 382 16.99 36.17 -3.16
C PRO A 382 17.61 37.56 -3.41
N SER A 383 16.80 38.45 -3.95
CA SER A 383 17.12 39.87 -4.20
C SER A 383 15.84 40.69 -4.17
N SER A 384 15.92 41.93 -3.73
CA SER A 384 14.81 42.87 -3.66
C SER A 384 15.24 44.25 -4.16
N TRP A 385 14.32 45.21 -4.10
CA TRP A 385 14.66 46.62 -4.35
C TRP A 385 15.50 47.23 -3.21
N ARG A 386 15.57 46.57 -2.05
CA ARG A 386 16.36 47.00 -0.88
C ARG A 386 17.76 46.41 -0.88
N GLU A 387 17.91 45.18 -1.38
CA GLU A 387 19.14 44.41 -1.26
C GLU A 387 19.35 43.53 -2.50
N GLU A 388 20.49 43.70 -3.17
CA GLU A 388 20.80 43.02 -4.44
C GLU A 388 21.08 41.53 -4.26
N ASN A 389 21.64 41.11 -3.13
CA ASN A 389 21.96 39.73 -2.82
C ASN A 389 21.66 39.41 -1.35
N ILE A 390 20.56 38.70 -1.10
CA ILE A 390 20.07 38.38 0.24
C ILE A 390 20.65 37.05 0.71
N THR A 391 21.47 37.08 1.76
CA THR A 391 22.19 35.90 2.28
C THR A 391 21.63 35.37 3.60
N ARG A 392 20.74 36.13 4.26
CA ARG A 392 20.14 35.78 5.55
C ARG A 392 19.41 34.44 5.49
N THR A 393 19.41 33.71 6.59
CA THR A 393 18.72 32.42 6.71
C THR A 393 17.20 32.60 6.81
N LYS A 394 16.48 31.48 6.69
CA LYS A 394 15.03 31.48 6.84
C LYS A 394 14.62 31.83 8.28
N GLU A 395 15.41 31.41 9.26
CA GLU A 395 15.23 31.68 10.69
C GLU A 395 15.47 33.17 10.99
N GLU A 396 16.53 33.77 10.44
CA GLU A 396 16.80 35.21 10.57
C GLU A 396 15.68 36.05 9.93
N ALA A 397 15.17 35.61 8.77
CA ALA A 397 14.04 36.26 8.12
C ALA A 397 12.75 36.19 8.97
N LEU A 398 12.53 35.07 9.66
CA LEU A 398 11.42 34.90 10.60
C LEU A 398 11.57 35.81 11.82
N GLU A 399 12.76 35.86 12.44
CA GLU A 399 13.03 36.72 13.60
C GLU A 399 12.83 38.21 13.28
N ILE A 400 13.32 38.67 12.13
CA ILE A 400 13.10 40.04 11.65
C ILE A 400 11.60 40.34 11.52
N LEU A 401 10.87 39.41 10.93
CA LEU A 401 9.45 39.57 10.64
C LEU A 401 8.60 39.54 11.91
N GLU A 402 8.95 38.68 12.88
CA GLU A 402 8.32 38.67 14.21
C GLU A 402 8.56 39.97 14.97
N GLY A 403 9.77 40.54 14.89
CA GLY A 403 10.04 41.86 15.45
C GLY A 403 9.12 42.95 14.88
N TYR A 404 8.86 42.93 13.56
CA TYR A 404 7.89 43.83 12.95
C TYR A 404 6.46 43.56 13.42
N ARG A 405 6.07 42.29 13.60
CA ARG A 405 4.76 41.92 14.15
C ARG A 405 4.56 42.48 15.55
N GLU A 406 5.58 42.40 16.40
CA GLU A 406 5.55 42.97 17.75
C GLU A 406 5.43 44.50 17.73
N GLU A 407 6.15 45.18 16.84
CA GLU A 407 6.02 46.64 16.67
C GLU A 407 4.60 47.05 16.21
N ILE A 408 3.98 46.27 15.32
CA ILE A 408 2.61 46.51 14.85
C ILE A 408 1.60 46.26 15.97
N THR A 409 1.70 45.12 16.65
CA THR A 409 0.75 44.74 17.72
C THR A 409 0.86 45.61 18.95
N SER A 410 2.06 46.12 19.26
CA SER A 410 2.28 47.11 20.34
C SER A 410 1.92 48.55 19.96
N GLY A 411 1.54 48.80 18.70
CA GLY A 411 1.16 50.12 18.20
C GLY A 411 2.33 51.09 18.01
N LYS A 412 3.58 50.61 18.01
CA LYS A 412 4.79 51.44 17.79
C LYS A 412 4.94 51.91 16.35
N ALA A 413 4.45 51.11 15.40
CA ALA A 413 4.43 51.43 13.98
C ALA A 413 3.19 50.83 13.32
N THR A 414 2.72 51.42 12.23
CA THR A 414 1.64 50.85 11.42
C THR A 414 2.16 49.80 10.44
N PHE A 415 1.28 48.89 10.03
CA PHE A 415 1.61 47.88 9.03
C PHE A 415 2.17 48.50 7.73
N ALA A 416 1.52 49.55 7.24
CA ALA A 416 1.90 50.21 6.00
C ALA A 416 3.27 50.89 6.08
N GLU A 417 3.64 51.45 7.24
CA GLU A 417 4.97 52.05 7.46
C GLU A 417 6.07 50.99 7.40
N LEU A 418 5.92 49.89 8.15
CA LEU A 418 6.91 48.81 8.15
C LEU A 418 6.98 48.11 6.78
N ALA A 419 5.83 47.89 6.13
CA ALA A 419 5.79 47.31 4.79
C ALA A 419 6.49 48.20 3.76
N SER A 420 6.28 49.52 3.81
CA SER A 420 6.94 50.46 2.89
C SER A 420 8.44 50.50 3.08
N LYS A 421 8.91 50.43 4.32
CA LYS A 421 10.32 50.59 4.65
C LYS A 421 11.13 49.30 4.51
N TYR A 422 10.52 48.17 4.87
CA TYR A 422 11.25 46.92 5.08
C TYR A 422 10.81 45.75 4.19
N SER A 423 9.66 45.83 3.51
CA SER A 423 9.24 44.71 2.67
C SER A 423 10.12 44.55 1.44
N ASP A 424 10.56 43.31 1.19
CA ASP A 424 11.29 42.89 0.00
C ASP A 424 10.39 42.73 -1.25
N CYS A 425 9.09 43.01 -1.14
CA CYS A 425 8.16 43.03 -2.27
C CYS A 425 8.07 44.42 -2.91
N SER A 426 7.79 44.47 -4.21
CA SER A 426 7.53 45.72 -4.94
C SER A 426 6.25 46.44 -4.50
N SER A 427 5.36 45.79 -3.76
CA SER A 427 4.17 46.41 -3.15
C SER A 427 4.53 47.35 -2.00
N ALA A 428 5.78 47.35 -1.51
CA ALA A 428 6.27 48.30 -0.52
C ALA A 428 5.94 49.76 -0.88
N LYS A 429 6.01 50.13 -2.17
CA LYS A 429 5.64 51.48 -2.66
C LYS A 429 4.17 51.87 -2.42
N HIS A 430 3.32 50.91 -2.06
CA HIS A 430 1.90 51.10 -1.74
C HIS A 430 1.58 50.59 -0.32
N GLY A 431 2.53 50.64 0.62
CA GLY A 431 2.31 50.18 1.99
C GLY A 431 2.06 48.67 2.10
N GLY A 432 2.55 47.90 1.14
CA GLY A 432 2.34 46.45 1.09
C GLY A 432 1.03 46.01 0.43
N ASN A 433 0.18 46.94 -0.01
CA ASN A 433 -1.12 46.63 -0.62
C ASN A 433 -0.95 45.88 -1.96
N LEU A 434 -1.65 44.74 -2.09
CA LEU A 434 -1.65 43.89 -3.28
C LEU A 434 -2.85 44.11 -4.19
N GLY A 435 -3.86 44.87 -3.75
CA GLY A 435 -5.14 45.03 -4.43
C GLY A 435 -6.03 43.77 -4.33
N PRO A 436 -7.17 43.76 -5.02
CA PRO A 436 -8.10 42.63 -5.00
C PRO A 436 -7.56 41.46 -5.80
N PHE A 437 -7.60 40.29 -5.17
CA PHE A 437 -7.29 39.03 -5.81
C PHE A 437 -8.30 37.95 -5.45
N GLY A 438 -8.54 37.06 -6.40
CA GLY A 438 -9.34 35.85 -6.22
C GLY A 438 -8.45 34.62 -6.06
N ARG A 439 -9.09 33.46 -5.84
CA ARG A 439 -8.40 32.17 -5.73
C ARG A 439 -7.58 31.84 -6.99
N GLY A 440 -6.40 31.27 -6.79
CA GLY A 440 -5.43 30.93 -7.82
C GLY A 440 -4.54 32.06 -8.31
N GLN A 441 -4.64 33.28 -7.74
CA GLN A 441 -3.81 34.44 -8.15
C GLN A 441 -2.56 34.63 -7.27
N MET A 442 -2.54 34.06 -6.06
CA MET A 442 -1.40 34.12 -5.14
C MET A 442 -0.80 32.74 -4.89
N GLN A 443 0.38 32.68 -4.27
CA GLN A 443 0.95 31.39 -3.84
C GLN A 443 0.03 30.75 -2.78
N LYS A 444 -0.20 29.43 -2.88
CA LYS A 444 -1.22 28.72 -2.09
C LYS A 444 -1.15 29.00 -0.57
N PRO A 445 0.01 28.97 0.10
CA PRO A 445 0.06 29.27 1.53
C PRO A 445 -0.35 30.70 1.87
N PHE A 446 0.00 31.67 1.02
CA PHE A 446 -0.39 33.07 1.17
C PHE A 446 -1.89 33.26 0.96
N GLU A 447 -2.42 32.62 -0.08
CA GLU A 447 -3.84 32.65 -0.38
C GLU A 447 -4.66 32.05 0.76
N ASP A 448 -4.33 30.84 1.20
CA ASP A 448 -5.06 30.14 2.26
C ASP A 448 -5.08 30.95 3.56
N ALA A 449 -3.93 31.51 3.93
CA ALA A 449 -3.84 32.40 5.09
C ALA A 449 -4.70 33.67 4.90
N THR A 450 -4.70 34.29 3.72
CA THR A 450 -5.52 35.49 3.48
C THR A 450 -7.02 35.19 3.56
N PHE A 451 -7.48 34.12 2.92
CA PHE A 451 -8.90 33.76 2.91
C PHE A 451 -9.39 33.25 4.28
N ALA A 452 -8.51 32.70 5.11
CA ALA A 452 -8.84 32.26 6.47
C ALA A 452 -8.94 33.43 7.47
N LEU A 453 -8.30 34.57 7.19
CA LEU A 453 -8.34 35.74 8.07
C LEU A 453 -9.69 36.46 7.98
N PRO A 454 -10.25 36.95 9.10
CA PRO A 454 -11.27 37.99 9.11
C PRO A 454 -10.73 39.33 8.56
N VAL A 455 -11.63 40.19 8.05
CA VAL A 455 -11.25 41.53 7.57
C VAL A 455 -10.72 42.37 8.73
N GLY A 456 -9.54 42.95 8.55
CA GLY A 456 -8.82 43.74 9.55
C GLY A 456 -7.83 42.93 10.40
N GLU A 457 -7.81 41.60 10.28
CA GLU A 457 -6.89 40.75 11.06
C GLU A 457 -5.56 40.49 10.34
N MET A 458 -4.54 40.24 11.17
CA MET A 458 -3.17 40.00 10.76
C MET A 458 -2.77 38.55 11.03
N SER A 459 -2.09 37.91 10.09
CA SER A 459 -1.63 36.52 10.21
C SER A 459 -0.43 36.36 11.13
N GLU A 460 -0.20 35.13 11.58
CA GLU A 460 1.13 34.64 11.94
C GLU A 460 2.04 34.59 10.69
N PRO A 461 3.37 34.42 10.83
CA PRO A 461 4.27 34.30 9.68
C PRO A 461 3.91 33.15 8.74
N VAL A 462 3.72 33.47 7.47
CA VAL A 462 3.37 32.55 6.39
C VAL A 462 4.57 32.34 5.49
N PHE A 463 4.98 31.08 5.30
CA PHE A 463 6.10 30.73 4.44
C PHE A 463 5.64 30.46 3.00
N THR A 464 6.32 31.08 2.04
CA THR A 464 6.15 30.79 0.61
C THR A 464 7.51 30.69 -0.08
N ASP A 465 7.54 30.31 -1.36
CA ASP A 465 8.78 30.31 -2.16
C ASP A 465 9.36 31.72 -2.31
N SER A 466 8.56 32.78 -2.07
CA SER A 466 9.04 34.16 -2.14
C SER A 466 9.69 34.63 -0.85
N GLY A 467 9.60 33.89 0.26
CA GLY A 467 10.10 34.28 1.58
C GLY A 467 9.04 34.13 2.67
N VAL A 468 9.23 34.85 3.78
CA VAL A 468 8.33 34.84 4.93
C VAL A 468 7.44 36.08 4.89
N HIS A 469 6.14 35.91 5.11
CA HIS A 469 5.13 36.96 4.99
C HIS A 469 4.35 37.16 6.28
N ILE A 470 4.05 38.41 6.64
CA ILE A 470 2.87 38.73 7.46
C ILE A 470 1.82 39.32 6.53
N ILE A 471 0.57 38.90 6.71
CA ILE A 471 -0.57 39.29 5.88
C ILE A 471 -1.56 40.06 6.74
N LEU A 472 -2.09 41.16 6.23
CA LEU A 472 -3.21 41.89 6.79
C LEU A 472 -4.36 41.84 5.79
N ARG A 473 -5.49 41.22 6.14
CA ARG A 473 -6.67 41.21 5.27
C ARG A 473 -7.38 42.56 5.34
N THR A 474 -7.56 43.23 4.21
CA THR A 474 -8.18 44.55 4.13
C THR A 474 -9.62 44.52 3.62
N GLN A 475 -10.02 43.51 2.84
CA GLN A 475 -11.42 43.20 2.45
C GLN A 475 -11.66 41.70 2.30
#